data_AF-A0A7J6S210-F1
#
_entry.id   AF-A0A7J6S210-F1
#
_cell.length_a   1.000
_cell.length_b   1.000
_cell.length_c   1.000
_cell.angle_alpha   90.00
_cell.angle_beta   90.00
_cell.angle_gamma   90.00
#
_symmetry.space_group_name_H-M   'P 1'
#
loop_
_entity.id
_entity.type
_entity.pdbx_description
1 polymer ?
#
loop_
_entity_poly.entity_id
_entity_poly.type
_entity_poly.pdbx_seq_one_letter_code
_entity_poly.pdbx_strand_id
1 'polypeptide(L)'
;MLSRVKSSKAVLAHRAFSGAALSAGLVDRRRVEVRSGQGGAGHVAYIKHVSPKLFGPGVPAGGNGGRGGDVAFMADPNVVSLTNVPRVARAMDGGKGRNRKISGKNASPLVVKVPLGVVVSTEPQDDQEKPVILADLNKADQAYTAAFGGAGGHGNVALDHPHDFTVGDPGEVKHLILELKSIADVGLVGFPNAGKDVGRDFGGDRVLSR
;
A
#
# COMPACT_ATOMS: atom_id res chain seq x y z
N MET A 1 -58.41 -23.36 16.48
CA MET A 1 -57.94 -22.20 15.69
C MET A 1 -56.43 -22.38 15.49
N LEU A 2 -56.04 -23.06 14.42
CA LEU A 2 -54.66 -23.52 14.15
C LEU A 2 -53.91 -22.45 13.33
N SER A 3 -52.93 -21.76 13.93
CA SER A 3 -52.07 -20.80 13.22
C SER A 3 -50.84 -21.50 12.65
N ARG A 4 -50.78 -21.59 11.32
CA ARG A 4 -49.65 -22.08 10.52
C ARG A 4 -48.40 -21.22 10.76
N VAL A 5 -47.30 -21.88 11.15
CA VAL A 5 -45.94 -21.37 11.03
C VAL A 5 -45.51 -21.45 9.56
N LYS A 6 -45.18 -20.30 8.94
CA LYS A 6 -44.51 -20.26 7.63
C LYS A 6 -43.04 -19.90 7.84
N SER A 7 -42.18 -20.91 7.65
CA SER A 7 -40.74 -20.79 7.44
C SER A 7 -40.48 -20.08 6.10
N SER A 8 -39.67 -19.01 6.11
CA SER A 8 -39.22 -18.32 4.89
C SER A 8 -37.73 -18.61 4.70
N LYS A 9 -37.41 -19.53 3.78
CA LYS A 9 -36.07 -19.69 3.22
C LYS A 9 -35.77 -18.48 2.32
N ALA A 10 -34.82 -17.63 2.72
CA ALA A 10 -34.24 -16.64 1.84
C ALA A 10 -33.26 -17.34 0.88
N VAL A 11 -33.64 -17.43 -0.40
CA VAL A 11 -32.75 -17.87 -1.48
C VAL A 11 -31.86 -16.69 -1.86
N LEU A 12 -30.56 -16.82 -1.62
CA LEU A 12 -29.56 -15.83 -2.07
C LEU A 12 -29.45 -15.92 -3.60
N ALA A 13 -29.96 -14.91 -4.30
CA ALA A 13 -29.78 -14.82 -5.75
C ALA A 13 -28.33 -14.39 -6.05
N HIS A 14 -27.55 -15.29 -6.66
CA HIS A 14 -26.29 -14.94 -7.29
C HIS A 14 -26.58 -13.96 -8.44
N ARG A 15 -26.21 -12.69 -8.26
CA ARG A 15 -26.21 -11.70 -9.35
C ARG A 15 -25.12 -12.08 -10.34
N ALA A 16 -25.52 -12.62 -11.48
CA ALA A 16 -24.69 -12.72 -12.67
C ALA A 16 -24.29 -11.30 -13.11
N PHE A 17 -22.98 -11.05 -13.20
CA PHE A 17 -22.45 -9.81 -13.73
C PHE A 17 -22.78 -9.73 -15.23
N SER A 18 -23.65 -8.79 -15.59
CA SER A 18 -24.02 -8.49 -16.98
C SER A 18 -22.82 -7.91 -17.73
N GLY A 19 -22.38 -8.61 -18.79
CA GLY A 19 -21.23 -8.29 -19.63
C GLY A 19 -21.42 -7.11 -20.57
N ALA A 20 -21.71 -5.91 -20.04
CA ALA A 20 -21.84 -4.69 -20.83
C ALA A 20 -21.26 -3.48 -20.09
N ALA A 21 -19.92 -3.42 -19.95
CA ALA A 21 -19.20 -2.19 -19.60
C ALA A 21 -17.68 -2.25 -19.90
N LEU A 22 -17.19 -3.12 -20.79
CA LEU A 22 -15.77 -3.19 -21.15
C LEU A 22 -15.53 -2.47 -22.49
N SER A 23 -15.68 -1.14 -22.51
CA SER A 23 -15.29 -0.31 -23.66
C SER A 23 -14.70 1.06 -23.24
N ALA A 24 -14.10 1.11 -22.05
CA ALA A 24 -13.18 2.16 -21.64
C ALA A 24 -11.83 1.50 -21.42
N GLY A 25 -10.81 1.89 -22.20
CA GLY A 25 -9.56 1.18 -22.38
C GLY A 25 -8.92 0.70 -21.08
N LEU A 26 -8.79 -0.63 -20.96
CA LEU A 26 -7.95 -1.26 -19.95
C LEU A 26 -6.52 -0.75 -20.17
N VAL A 27 -5.96 -0.06 -19.18
CA VAL A 27 -4.57 0.37 -19.23
C VAL A 27 -3.73 -0.73 -18.59
N ASP A 28 -3.01 -1.48 -19.41
CA ASP A 28 -2.18 -2.60 -18.96
C ASP A 28 -0.83 -2.12 -18.42
N ARG A 29 -0.37 -0.93 -18.82
CA ARG A 29 0.89 -0.34 -18.38
C ARG A 29 0.73 1.11 -17.97
N ARG A 30 1.25 1.47 -16.80
CA ARG A 30 1.14 2.81 -16.23
C ARG A 30 2.46 3.28 -15.63
N ARG A 31 2.97 4.41 -16.13
CA ARG A 31 4.04 5.16 -15.46
C ARG A 31 3.46 5.94 -14.28
N VAL A 32 4.09 5.84 -13.12
CA VAL A 32 3.70 6.49 -11.88
C VAL A 32 4.90 7.16 -11.26
N GLU A 33 4.79 8.45 -10.97
CA GLU A 33 5.71 9.14 -10.09
C GLU A 33 5.26 8.96 -8.64
N VAL A 34 6.14 8.42 -7.81
CA VAL A 34 5.89 8.18 -6.39
C VAL A 34 6.67 9.22 -5.58
N ARG A 35 5.97 9.95 -4.71
CA ARG A 35 6.56 10.93 -3.79
C ARG A 35 6.11 10.61 -2.37
N SER A 36 7.03 10.15 -1.55
CA SER A 36 6.76 9.99 -0.12
C SER A 36 6.74 11.36 0.59
N GLY A 37 6.23 11.39 1.81
CA GLY A 37 6.19 12.59 2.63
C GLY A 37 7.56 12.98 3.14
N GLN A 38 7.81 14.28 3.22
CA GLN A 38 8.97 14.82 3.94
C GLN A 38 8.79 14.65 5.45
N GLY A 39 9.88 14.44 6.18
CA GLY A 39 9.89 14.58 7.62
C GLY A 39 9.62 16.02 8.08
N GLY A 40 8.81 16.18 9.13
CA GLY A 40 8.60 17.48 9.74
C GLY A 40 9.88 18.03 10.37
N ALA A 41 10.04 19.35 10.39
CA ALA A 41 11.16 19.97 11.10
C ALA A 41 10.98 19.88 12.62
N GLY A 42 12.08 19.73 13.34
CA GLY A 42 12.13 20.01 14.77
C GLY A 42 11.88 21.50 15.07
N HIS A 43 11.81 21.85 16.34
CA HIS A 43 11.56 23.22 16.75
C HIS A 43 12.52 23.65 17.87
N VAL A 44 12.92 24.92 17.85
CA VAL A 44 13.64 25.55 18.96
C VAL A 44 12.63 26.34 19.77
N ALA A 45 12.49 26.00 21.04
CA ALA A 45 11.71 26.81 21.97
C ALA A 45 12.25 26.70 23.39
N TYR A 46 11.88 27.68 24.22
CA TYR A 46 12.21 27.71 25.63
C TYR A 46 11.00 28.12 26.46
N ILE A 47 10.94 27.61 27.68
CA ILE A 47 9.99 28.06 28.70
C ILE A 47 10.75 28.98 29.66
N LYS A 48 10.33 30.25 29.73
CA LYS A 48 10.87 31.21 30.70
C LYS A 48 10.50 30.78 32.12
N HIS A 49 11.44 30.89 33.05
CA HIS A 49 11.13 30.74 34.46
C HIS A 49 10.29 31.92 34.96
N VAL A 50 9.41 31.66 35.93
CA VAL A 50 8.56 32.68 36.59
C VAL A 50 9.39 33.68 37.39
N SER A 51 10.62 33.31 37.79
CA SER A 51 11.51 34.16 38.57
C SER A 51 12.39 35.06 37.68
N PRO A 52 12.29 36.40 37.79
CA PRO A 52 13.14 37.36 37.06
C PRO A 52 14.62 37.30 37.41
N LYS A 53 15.00 36.48 38.41
CA LYS A 53 16.36 36.37 38.96
C LYS A 53 17.29 35.44 38.17
N LEU A 54 16.78 34.62 37.24
CA LEU A 54 17.62 33.77 36.39
C LEU A 54 17.89 34.47 35.04
N PHE A 55 19.15 34.83 34.80
CA PHE A 55 19.62 35.27 33.50
C PHE A 55 19.76 34.05 32.57
N GLY A 56 18.98 34.00 31.49
CA GLY A 56 19.08 32.95 30.46
C GLY A 56 17.78 32.74 29.66
N PRO A 57 17.84 32.01 28.53
CA PRO A 57 16.69 31.75 27.66
C PRO A 57 15.58 30.90 28.31
N GLY A 58 15.87 30.20 29.41
CA GLY A 58 14.96 29.30 30.12
C GLY A 58 15.22 27.83 29.80
N VAL A 59 14.29 26.94 30.17
CA VAL A 59 14.43 25.48 29.92
C VAL A 59 14.06 25.17 28.46
N PRO A 60 14.87 24.39 27.71
CA PRO A 60 14.51 23.93 26.38
C PRO A 60 13.16 23.21 26.34
N ALA A 61 12.37 23.52 25.32
CA ALA A 61 10.97 23.11 25.20
C ALA A 61 10.49 22.92 23.76
N GLY A 62 11.36 22.84 22.77
CA GLY A 62 11.00 22.54 21.38
C GLY A 62 10.86 21.04 21.14
N GLY A 63 9.73 20.62 20.56
CA GLY A 63 9.47 19.24 20.19
C GLY A 63 10.08 18.81 18.85
N ASN A 64 10.08 17.51 18.59
CA ASN A 64 10.58 16.90 17.36
C ASN A 64 9.56 17.03 16.21
N GLY A 65 10.01 16.94 14.97
CA GLY A 65 9.14 16.75 13.82
C GLY A 65 8.61 15.32 13.72
N GLY A 66 7.47 15.17 13.06
CA GLY A 66 6.88 13.87 12.75
C GLY A 66 7.48 13.26 11.48
N ARG A 67 7.38 11.94 11.34
CA ARG A 67 7.78 11.21 10.13
C ARG A 67 6.84 11.51 8.96
N GLY A 68 7.38 11.60 7.76
CA GLY A 68 6.60 11.65 6.51
C GLY A 68 5.91 10.32 6.20
N GLY A 69 4.83 10.37 5.41
CA GLY A 69 4.08 9.18 5.02
C GLY A 69 4.80 8.38 3.94
N ASP A 70 4.77 7.06 4.04
CA ASP A 70 5.23 6.17 2.97
C ASP A 70 4.25 6.17 1.80
N VAL A 71 4.69 5.73 0.63
CA VAL A 71 3.80 5.32 -0.45
C VAL A 71 3.97 3.83 -0.72
N ALA A 72 2.87 3.10 -0.73
CA ALA A 72 2.84 1.67 -1.01
C ALA A 72 1.81 1.31 -2.08
N PHE A 73 2.13 0.32 -2.90
CA PHE A 73 1.15 -0.36 -3.75
C PHE A 73 0.64 -1.60 -3.02
N MET A 74 -0.67 -1.84 -3.05
CA MET A 74 -1.29 -3.00 -2.41
C MET A 74 -2.22 -3.70 -3.39
N ALA A 75 -2.04 -5.01 -3.57
CA ALA A 75 -2.85 -5.81 -4.47
C ALA A 75 -4.24 -6.03 -3.87
N ASP A 76 -5.29 -5.61 -4.58
CA ASP A 76 -6.69 -5.76 -4.17
C ASP A 76 -7.45 -6.55 -5.24
N PRO A 77 -8.06 -7.72 -4.90
CA PRO A 77 -8.84 -8.52 -5.84
C PRO A 77 -10.02 -7.79 -6.48
N ASN A 78 -10.52 -6.71 -5.86
CA ASN A 78 -11.63 -5.92 -6.37
C ASN A 78 -11.19 -4.86 -7.40
N VAL A 79 -9.89 -4.68 -7.60
CA VAL A 79 -9.32 -3.75 -8.59
C VAL A 79 -8.93 -4.54 -9.83
N VAL A 80 -9.49 -4.16 -10.99
CA VAL A 80 -9.35 -4.93 -12.25
C VAL A 80 -8.51 -4.23 -13.31
N SER A 81 -8.14 -2.96 -13.11
CA SER A 81 -7.35 -2.19 -14.07
C SER A 81 -6.45 -1.15 -13.39
N LEU A 82 -5.41 -0.68 -14.09
CA LEU A 82 -4.54 0.40 -13.62
C LEU A 82 -5.10 1.81 -13.92
N THR A 83 -6.30 1.92 -14.49
CA THR A 83 -6.88 3.21 -14.92
C THR A 83 -7.04 4.19 -13.75
N ASN A 84 -7.38 3.69 -12.56
CA ASN A 84 -7.56 4.50 -11.35
C ASN A 84 -6.25 4.79 -10.60
N VAL A 85 -5.12 4.26 -11.06
CA VAL A 85 -3.83 4.58 -10.46
C VAL A 85 -3.43 6.00 -10.87
N PRO A 86 -3.18 6.90 -9.89
CA PRO A 86 -2.81 8.28 -10.20
C PRO A 86 -1.45 8.31 -10.91
N ARG A 87 -1.25 9.32 -11.77
CA ARG A 87 0.07 9.55 -12.40
C ARG A 87 1.12 9.98 -11.37
N VAL A 88 0.69 10.66 -10.32
CA VAL A 88 1.53 11.08 -9.20
C VAL A 88 0.88 10.59 -7.90
N ALA A 89 1.54 9.65 -7.22
CA ALA A 89 1.14 9.16 -5.91
C ALA A 89 1.97 9.89 -4.84
N ARG A 90 1.34 10.84 -4.14
CA ARG A 90 2.01 11.69 -3.15
C ARG A 90 1.47 11.45 -1.74
N ALA A 91 2.33 11.00 -0.83
CA ALA A 91 2.00 10.90 0.59
C ALA A 91 2.10 12.26 1.30
N MET A 92 1.52 12.33 2.49
CA MET A 92 1.52 13.54 3.32
C MET A 92 2.84 13.72 4.06
N ASP A 93 3.24 14.97 4.27
CA ASP A 93 4.42 15.32 5.05
C ASP A 93 4.16 15.20 6.56
N GLY A 94 5.24 14.94 7.32
CA GLY A 94 5.20 14.94 8.78
C GLY A 94 4.98 16.34 9.35
N GLY A 95 4.27 16.41 10.47
CA GLY A 95 4.01 17.67 11.17
C GLY A 95 5.29 18.25 11.77
N LYS A 96 5.40 19.58 11.85
CA LYS A 96 6.51 20.26 12.56
C LYS A 96 6.37 20.11 14.07
N GLY A 97 7.52 20.03 14.75
CA GLY A 97 7.59 20.18 16.19
C GLY A 97 7.11 21.57 16.64
N ARG A 98 6.73 21.68 17.91
CA ARG A 98 6.20 22.92 18.50
C ARG A 98 6.75 23.12 19.92
N ASN A 99 6.50 24.30 20.46
CA ASN A 99 6.84 24.63 21.84
C ASN A 99 6.11 23.69 22.83
N ARG A 100 6.57 23.65 24.08
CA ARG A 100 6.08 22.80 25.18
C ARG A 100 6.28 21.31 24.92
N LYS A 101 7.39 20.96 24.26
CA LYS A 101 7.81 19.59 23.93
C LYS A 101 6.79 18.84 23.08
N ILE A 102 5.98 19.57 22.31
CA ILE A 102 4.94 18.98 21.46
C ILE A 102 5.61 18.52 20.15
N SER A 103 5.71 17.21 19.98
CA SER A 103 6.18 16.63 18.73
C SER A 103 5.13 16.75 17.62
N GLY A 104 5.61 16.89 16.39
CA GLY A 104 4.80 16.87 15.19
C GLY A 104 4.16 15.50 14.97
N LYS A 105 2.97 15.49 14.36
CA LYS A 105 2.27 14.25 14.03
C LYS A 105 2.96 13.52 12.89
N ASN A 106 3.10 12.21 12.99
CA ASN A 106 3.49 11.37 11.87
C ASN A 106 2.38 11.38 10.81
N ALA A 107 2.76 11.42 9.54
CA ALA A 107 1.83 11.26 8.45
C ALA A 107 1.47 9.80 8.24
N SER A 108 0.20 9.56 7.91
CA SER A 108 -0.26 8.23 7.51
C SER A 108 0.31 7.86 6.13
N PRO A 109 0.60 6.56 5.89
CA PRO A 109 1.04 6.12 4.58
C PRO A 109 -0.08 6.29 3.54
N LEU A 110 0.31 6.59 2.30
CA LEU A 110 -0.55 6.51 1.12
C LEU A 110 -0.51 5.08 0.58
N VAL A 111 -1.65 4.41 0.61
CA VAL A 111 -1.80 3.08 -0.01
C VAL A 111 -2.56 3.22 -1.32
N VAL A 112 -1.90 2.89 -2.43
CA VAL A 112 -2.48 2.86 -3.76
C VAL A 112 -2.85 1.43 -4.10
N LYS A 113 -4.15 1.16 -4.23
CA LYS A 113 -4.65 -0.17 -4.60
C LYS A 113 -4.42 -0.44 -6.08
N VAL A 114 -3.94 -1.64 -6.38
CA VAL A 114 -3.65 -2.11 -7.74
C VAL A 114 -4.25 -3.51 -7.95
N PRO A 115 -4.51 -3.94 -9.20
CA PRO A 115 -4.94 -5.30 -9.47
C PRO A 115 -3.96 -6.36 -8.98
N LEU A 116 -4.44 -7.59 -8.83
CA LEU A 116 -3.59 -8.78 -8.73
C LEU A 116 -2.81 -8.98 -10.03
N GLY A 117 -1.57 -9.47 -9.94
CA GLY A 117 -0.73 -9.74 -11.11
C GLY A 117 0.05 -8.53 -11.60
N VAL A 118 0.13 -7.46 -10.81
CA VAL A 118 0.89 -6.26 -11.17
C VAL A 118 2.37 -6.44 -10.83
N VAL A 119 3.21 -6.21 -11.83
CA VAL A 119 4.66 -6.07 -11.67
C VAL A 119 5.01 -4.60 -11.50
N VAL A 120 5.84 -4.30 -10.50
CA VAL A 120 6.41 -2.99 -10.26
C VAL A 120 7.88 -3.02 -10.71
N SER A 121 8.26 -2.11 -11.60
CA SER A 121 9.64 -2.00 -12.10
C SER A 121 10.14 -0.56 -12.11
N THR A 122 11.46 -0.40 -12.18
CA THR A 122 12.08 0.91 -12.42
C THR A 122 11.71 1.43 -13.81
N GLU A 123 11.64 2.75 -13.94
CA GLU A 123 11.60 3.36 -15.26
C GLU A 123 13.01 3.36 -15.89
N PRO A 124 13.20 2.76 -17.08
CA PRO A 124 14.46 2.86 -17.83
C PRO A 124 14.77 4.31 -18.19
N GLN A 125 16.03 4.72 -18.09
CA GLN A 125 16.47 6.06 -18.51
C GLN A 125 16.69 6.17 -20.03
N ASP A 126 17.02 5.05 -20.68
CA ASP A 126 17.17 4.94 -22.13
C ASP A 126 16.64 3.59 -22.66
N ASP A 127 16.60 3.44 -23.98
CA ASP A 127 16.07 2.24 -24.65
C ASP A 127 16.96 0.99 -24.49
N GLN A 128 18.20 1.15 -24.03
CA GLN A 128 19.15 0.04 -23.83
C GLN A 128 19.12 -0.50 -22.39
N GLU A 129 18.66 0.31 -21.44
CA GLU A 129 18.51 -0.09 -20.04
C GLU A 129 17.30 -1.02 -19.86
N LYS A 130 17.53 -2.15 -19.19
CA LYS A 130 16.45 -3.08 -18.86
C LYS A 130 15.74 -2.63 -17.59
N PRO A 131 14.40 -2.60 -17.56
CA PRO A 131 13.65 -2.34 -16.33
C PRO A 131 14.05 -3.35 -15.24
N VAL A 132 14.37 -2.86 -14.04
CA VAL A 132 14.63 -3.71 -12.88
C VAL A 132 13.29 -3.99 -12.20
N ILE A 133 12.92 -5.26 -12.10
CA ILE A 133 11.72 -5.68 -11.38
C ILE A 133 11.97 -5.52 -9.88
N LEU A 134 11.11 -4.75 -9.22
CA LEU A 134 11.19 -4.44 -7.79
C LEU A 134 10.23 -5.30 -6.98
N ALA A 135 9.05 -5.58 -7.53
CA ALA A 135 8.04 -6.40 -6.88
C ALA A 135 7.07 -7.03 -7.88
N ASP A 136 6.46 -8.14 -7.46
CA ASP A 136 5.40 -8.85 -8.18
C ASP A 136 4.25 -9.10 -7.22
N LEU A 137 3.10 -8.44 -7.44
CA LEU A 137 1.96 -8.37 -6.52
C LEU A 137 0.87 -9.36 -6.94
N ASN A 138 1.08 -10.63 -6.61
CA ASN A 138 0.25 -11.75 -7.07
C ASN A 138 -0.78 -12.25 -6.05
N LYS A 139 -0.68 -11.83 -4.79
CA LYS A 139 -1.57 -12.27 -3.71
C LYS A 139 -2.40 -11.11 -3.17
N ALA A 140 -3.63 -11.40 -2.75
CA ALA A 140 -4.47 -10.42 -2.07
C ALA A 140 -3.75 -9.82 -0.86
N ASP A 141 -3.88 -8.50 -0.69
CA ASP A 141 -3.27 -7.70 0.38
C ASP A 141 -1.74 -7.70 0.40
N GLN A 142 -1.08 -8.31 -0.60
CA GLN A 142 0.36 -8.18 -0.78
C GLN A 142 0.70 -6.73 -1.08
N ALA A 143 1.64 -6.17 -0.33
CA ALA A 143 2.04 -4.78 -0.45
C ALA A 143 3.53 -4.64 -0.80
N TYR A 144 3.84 -3.58 -1.53
CA TYR A 144 5.20 -3.13 -1.80
C TYR A 144 5.34 -1.65 -1.45
N THR A 145 6.24 -1.33 -0.53
CA THR A 145 6.57 0.06 -0.20
C THR A 145 7.44 0.64 -1.31
N ALA A 146 6.84 1.49 -2.13
CA ALA A 146 7.47 2.10 -3.29
C ALA A 146 8.41 3.25 -2.89
N ALA A 147 8.04 4.03 -1.89
CA ALA A 147 8.84 5.15 -1.39
C ALA A 147 8.70 5.30 0.13
N PHE A 148 9.83 5.39 0.82
CA PHE A 148 9.86 5.61 2.28
C PHE A 148 9.80 7.09 2.61
N GLY A 149 8.91 7.46 3.54
CA GLY A 149 8.78 8.80 4.07
C GLY A 149 9.98 9.21 4.92
N GLY A 150 10.36 10.49 4.81
CA GLY A 150 11.51 11.07 5.51
C GLY A 150 11.36 11.06 7.03
N ALA A 151 12.47 10.90 7.74
CA ALA A 151 12.50 10.96 9.19
C ALA A 151 12.24 12.38 9.71
N GLY A 152 11.54 12.49 10.84
CA GLY A 152 11.30 13.78 11.48
C GLY A 152 12.58 14.36 12.11
N GLY A 153 12.74 15.68 12.02
CA GLY A 153 13.86 16.38 12.63
C GLY A 153 13.75 16.49 14.16
N HIS A 154 14.86 16.78 14.81
CA HIS A 154 14.97 16.89 16.26
C HIS A 154 14.74 18.33 16.71
N GLY A 155 13.89 18.51 17.72
CA GLY A 155 13.77 19.78 18.42
C GLY A 155 14.90 19.95 19.43
N ASN A 156 15.05 21.17 19.94
CA ASN A 156 16.16 21.50 20.83
C ASN A 156 16.16 20.75 22.18
N VAL A 157 15.04 20.12 22.54
CA VAL A 157 14.95 19.25 23.74
C VAL A 157 15.70 17.94 23.55
N ALA A 158 15.82 17.47 22.32
CA ALA A 158 16.44 16.18 21.99
C ALA A 158 17.93 16.31 21.59
N LEU A 159 18.48 17.52 21.63
CA LEU A 159 19.85 17.84 21.22
C LEU A 159 20.67 18.35 22.40
N ASP A 160 21.98 18.06 22.37
CA ASP A 160 22.94 18.59 23.35
C ASP A 160 23.24 20.09 23.13
N HIS A 161 22.83 20.64 21.99
CA HIS A 161 22.94 22.05 21.64
C HIS A 161 21.54 22.70 21.70
N PRO A 162 21.15 23.32 22.83
CA PRO A 162 19.77 23.72 23.07
C PRO A 162 19.28 24.88 22.20
N HIS A 163 20.18 25.53 21.44
CA HIS A 163 19.85 26.59 20.48
C HIS A 163 19.58 26.05 19.07
N ASP A 164 19.82 24.76 18.83
CA ASP A 164 19.74 24.15 17.53
C ASP A 164 18.49 23.27 17.37
N PHE A 165 18.16 22.98 16.13
CA PHE A 165 17.18 21.98 15.72
C PHE A 165 17.62 21.37 14.40
N THR A 166 17.14 20.18 14.09
CA THR A 166 17.32 19.61 12.75
C THR A 166 16.02 19.71 11.95
N VAL A 167 16.17 19.91 10.64
CA VAL A 167 15.07 19.73 9.69
C VAL A 167 14.78 18.23 9.54
N GLY A 168 13.58 17.89 9.08
CA GLY A 168 13.28 16.51 8.72
C GLY A 168 13.84 16.15 7.35
N ASP A 169 14.13 14.87 7.17
CA ASP A 169 14.70 14.34 5.94
C ASP A 169 13.74 14.51 4.76
N PRO A 170 14.28 14.71 3.53
CA PRO A 170 13.47 14.68 2.33
C PRO A 170 12.78 13.30 2.17
N GLY A 171 11.57 13.31 1.61
CA GLY A 171 10.93 12.08 1.16
C GLY A 171 11.59 11.56 -0.12
N GLU A 172 11.59 10.24 -0.30
CA GLU A 172 11.96 9.61 -1.56
C GLU A 172 11.03 10.01 -2.72
N VAL A 173 11.62 10.21 -3.90
CA VAL A 173 10.94 10.39 -5.17
C VAL A 173 11.44 9.35 -6.16
N LYS A 174 10.54 8.59 -6.77
CA LYS A 174 10.86 7.55 -7.77
C LYS A 174 9.88 7.59 -8.93
N HIS A 175 10.36 7.28 -10.13
CA HIS A 175 9.50 6.97 -11.26
C HIS A 175 9.46 5.47 -11.47
N LEU A 176 8.26 4.91 -11.47
CA LEU A 176 8.02 3.47 -11.55
C LEU A 176 7.07 3.16 -12.69
N ILE A 177 7.18 1.94 -13.19
CA ILE A 177 6.27 1.38 -14.19
C ILE A 177 5.50 0.25 -13.51
N LEU A 178 4.17 0.36 -13.59
CA LEU A 178 3.26 -0.71 -13.22
C LEU A 178 2.79 -1.39 -14.48
N GLU A 179 2.91 -2.71 -14.53
CA GLU A 179 2.47 -3.53 -15.65
C GLU A 179 1.60 -4.66 -15.13
N LEU A 180 0.37 -4.74 -15.65
CA LEU A 180 -0.56 -5.81 -15.37
C LEU A 180 -0.25 -6.99 -16.27
N LYS A 181 0.10 -8.14 -15.69
CA LYS A 181 0.21 -9.38 -16.46
C LYS A 181 -1.16 -9.74 -17.02
N SER A 182 -1.28 -9.76 -18.35
CA SER A 182 -2.53 -10.08 -19.02
C SER A 182 -2.94 -11.54 -18.76
N ILE A 183 -4.26 -11.79 -18.78
CA ILE A 183 -4.89 -13.11 -18.58
C ILE A 183 -4.43 -14.14 -19.62
N ALA A 184 -3.78 -13.72 -20.71
CA ALA A 184 -3.16 -14.63 -21.68
C ALA A 184 -2.14 -15.61 -21.05
N ASP A 185 -1.52 -15.25 -19.92
CA ASP A 185 -0.59 -16.13 -19.19
C ASP A 185 -1.29 -17.00 -18.13
N VAL A 186 -2.51 -16.66 -17.72
CA VAL A 186 -3.27 -17.34 -16.64
C VAL A 186 -4.32 -18.30 -17.21
N GLY A 187 -4.73 -18.13 -18.48
CA GLY A 187 -5.71 -18.98 -19.16
C GLY A 187 -5.26 -20.41 -19.47
N LEU A 188 -4.00 -20.78 -19.21
CA LEU A 188 -3.45 -22.11 -19.53
C LEU A 188 -3.16 -22.97 -18.28
N VAL A 189 -3.41 -22.46 -17.08
CA VAL A 189 -3.20 -23.20 -15.83
C VAL A 189 -4.51 -23.25 -15.04
N GLY A 190 -5.38 -24.19 -15.40
CA GLY A 190 -6.43 -24.65 -14.48
C GLY A 190 -7.87 -24.62 -15.00
N PHE A 191 -8.16 -25.34 -16.06
CA PHE A 191 -9.28 -26.27 -15.94
C PHE A 191 -8.72 -27.55 -15.31
N PRO A 192 -8.92 -27.84 -14.00
CA PRO A 192 -8.77 -29.20 -13.54
C PRO A 192 -9.73 -30.06 -14.36
N ASN A 193 -9.19 -31.11 -14.98
CA ASN A 193 -9.89 -32.12 -15.76
C ASN A 193 -11.39 -32.14 -15.47
N ALA A 194 -12.19 -31.81 -16.49
CA ALA A 194 -13.58 -32.21 -16.52
C ALA A 194 -13.59 -33.71 -16.21
N GLY A 195 -14.06 -34.04 -15.01
CA GLY A 195 -14.20 -35.40 -14.54
C GLY A 195 -15.01 -36.18 -15.54
N LYS A 196 -14.31 -36.97 -16.35
CA LYS A 196 -14.87 -38.12 -17.00
C LYS A 196 -14.13 -39.30 -16.40
N ASP A 197 -14.60 -39.72 -15.23
CA ASP A 197 -14.41 -41.09 -14.78
C ASP A 197 -15.09 -42.00 -15.82
N VAL A 198 -14.36 -42.30 -16.89
CA VAL A 198 -14.70 -43.38 -17.80
C VAL A 198 -14.44 -44.66 -17.02
N GLY A 199 -15.53 -45.30 -16.61
CA GLY A 199 -15.52 -46.62 -15.97
C GLY A 199 -14.62 -47.58 -16.75
N ARG A 200 -13.56 -48.04 -16.09
CA ARG A 200 -12.88 -49.28 -16.43
C ARG A 200 -13.40 -50.34 -15.48
N ASP A 201 -14.33 -51.15 -15.98
CA ASP A 201 -14.62 -52.47 -15.42
C ASP A 201 -13.32 -53.29 -15.49
N PHE A 202 -12.74 -53.57 -14.32
CA PHE A 202 -11.74 -54.62 -14.16
C PHE A 202 -12.48 -55.92 -13.87
N GLY A 203 -12.41 -56.84 -14.82
CA GLY A 203 -12.72 -58.24 -14.59
C GLY A 203 -11.66 -58.90 -13.69
N GLY A 204 -12.09 -59.93 -12.97
CA GLY A 204 -11.19 -60.90 -12.34
C GLY A 204 -11.60 -61.34 -10.93
N ASP A 205 -12.03 -62.59 -10.85
CA ASP A 205 -11.82 -63.53 -9.75
C ASP A 205 -12.81 -63.59 -8.58
N ARG A 206 -13.87 -64.39 -8.83
CA ARG A 206 -14.53 -65.18 -7.78
C ARG A 206 -14.12 -66.65 -7.93
N VAL A 207 -13.33 -67.11 -6.97
CA VAL A 207 -12.95 -68.52 -6.75
C VAL A 207 -14.17 -69.30 -6.22
N LEU A 208 -14.44 -70.48 -6.79
CA LEU A 208 -15.29 -71.53 -6.24
C LEU A 208 -14.67 -72.92 -6.48
N SER A 209 -15.01 -73.84 -5.58
CA SER A 209 -14.54 -75.24 -5.37
C SER A 209 -13.27 -75.33 -4.51
N ARG A 210 -13.21 -76.10 -3.41
CA ARG A 210 -14.06 -77.15 -2.83
C ARG A 210 -14.21 -76.94 -1.32
#